data_AF-A0A9W4H366-F1
#
_entry.id   AF-A0A9W4H366-F1
#
_cell.length_a   1.000
_cell.length_b   1.000
_cell.length_c   1.000
_cell.angle_alpha   90.00
_cell.angle_beta   90.00
_cell.angle_gamma   90.00
#
_symmetry.space_group_name_H-M   'P 1'
#
loop_
_entity.id
_entity.type
_entity.pdbx_description
1 polymer ?
#
loop_
_entity_poly.entity_id
_entity_poly.type
_entity_poly.pdbx_seq_one_letter_code
_entity_poly.pdbx_strand_id
1 'polypeptide(L)'
;MTISTGAAPSTHTTAGALFRGFATGGVVGGSLAALVVGAVVESVPLFVTGWVLPVVYGLLYFLSGMPRRLREAAVEPCMALAKIESLEAVGAESGDVPVRFDLTVEPDGAAAFRVTTTDGINLVDLSDYRLGGIVVVRYPPQRPWRVRIVKRPPPQWQERAAGAAIDSAPKASTVSEPPEGCAVGLLALLGVLLGAAVVIALFRTELFDDTTTRPASTARPSASTTSSTTVVSSASGTVTLGPGQLFLDPGELRQAVDGLTAGKADGQALTVVVQERVLSVVFAPTGMQASGFDPRSLPYERFPALVEDARTTLGVHAPQSWQITATGLAGPVTLKVTVTGSTGAASLDADATGKVVRRFPAH
;
A
#
# COMPACT_ATOMS: atom_id res chain seq x y z
N MET A 1 1.11 58.07 -23.19
CA MET A 1 0.45 56.75 -23.05
C MET A 1 1.36 55.70 -23.68
N THR A 2 2.06 54.92 -22.86
CA THR A 2 2.94 53.84 -23.31
C THR A 2 2.35 52.53 -22.81
N ILE A 3 1.82 51.74 -23.74
CA ILE A 3 1.25 50.42 -23.48
C ILE A 3 2.42 49.44 -23.35
N SER A 4 2.66 48.95 -22.13
CA SER A 4 3.67 47.91 -21.88
C SER A 4 3.13 46.57 -22.39
N THR A 5 3.77 46.04 -23.43
CA THR A 5 3.53 44.72 -24.00
C THR A 5 3.80 43.65 -22.94
N GLY A 6 2.79 42.85 -22.61
CA GLY A 6 2.90 41.75 -21.66
C GLY A 6 3.89 40.69 -22.16
N ALA A 7 4.87 40.35 -21.32
CA ALA A 7 5.77 39.25 -21.56
C ALA A 7 4.99 37.93 -21.59
N ALA A 8 5.15 37.16 -22.66
CA ALA A 8 4.55 35.83 -22.80
C ALA A 8 5.04 34.90 -21.67
N PRO A 9 4.16 34.11 -21.03
CA PRO A 9 4.57 33.15 -20.02
C PRO A 9 5.46 32.08 -20.67
N SER A 10 6.64 31.85 -20.09
CA SER A 10 7.60 30.85 -20.55
C SER A 10 6.99 29.44 -20.51
N THR A 11 6.61 28.91 -21.67
CA THR A 11 6.01 27.58 -21.85
C THR A 11 6.93 26.43 -21.39
N HIS A 12 8.25 26.64 -21.40
CA HIS A 12 9.25 25.63 -21.03
C HIS A 12 9.22 25.21 -19.55
N THR A 13 8.89 26.13 -18.63
CA THR A 13 8.85 25.83 -17.19
C THR A 13 7.63 25.01 -16.80
N THR A 14 6.51 25.25 -17.49
CA THR A 14 5.24 24.55 -17.25
C THR A 14 5.29 23.11 -17.75
N ALA A 15 5.84 22.88 -18.94
CA ALA A 15 6.00 21.53 -19.50
C ALA A 15 6.90 20.63 -18.63
N GLY A 16 8.01 21.18 -18.11
CA GLY A 16 8.91 20.45 -17.21
C GLY A 16 8.25 20.08 -15.88
N ALA A 17 7.43 20.96 -15.30
CA ALA A 17 6.68 20.67 -14.08
C ALA A 17 5.61 19.58 -14.28
N LEU A 18 4.92 19.59 -15.43
CA LEU A 18 3.91 18.61 -15.79
C LEU A 18 4.50 17.21 -16.01
N PHE A 19 5.59 17.12 -16.77
CA PHE A 19 6.31 15.85 -16.98
C PHE A 19 6.82 15.27 -15.65
N ARG A 20 7.34 16.13 -14.78
CA ARG A 20 7.82 15.72 -13.46
C ARG A 20 6.70 15.17 -12.59
N GLY A 21 5.53 15.81 -12.57
CA GLY A 21 4.34 15.31 -11.87
C GLY A 21 3.90 13.94 -12.38
N PHE A 22 3.77 13.77 -13.69
CA PHE A 22 3.40 12.49 -14.30
C PHE A 22 4.42 11.37 -13.98
N ALA A 23 5.72 11.67 -14.08
CA ALA A 23 6.78 10.72 -13.76
C ALA A 23 6.80 10.34 -12.27
N THR A 24 6.60 11.30 -11.35
CA THR A 24 6.49 11.02 -9.91
C THR A 24 5.34 10.05 -9.65
N GLY A 25 4.19 10.29 -10.29
CA GLY A 25 3.01 9.45 -10.15
C GLY A 25 3.23 8.04 -10.66
N GLY A 26 3.74 7.91 -11.89
CA GLY A 26 4.02 6.62 -12.52
C GLY A 26 4.96 5.75 -11.70
N VAL A 27 6.01 6.35 -11.13
CA VAL A 27 6.93 5.61 -10.26
C VAL A 27 6.26 5.17 -8.97
N VAL A 28 5.50 6.03 -8.30
CA VAL A 28 4.82 5.66 -7.05
C VAL A 28 3.78 4.55 -7.29
N GLY A 29 2.93 4.71 -8.30
CA GLY A 29 1.90 3.71 -8.64
C GLY A 29 2.49 2.39 -9.13
N GLY A 30 3.49 2.45 -10.01
CA GLY A 30 4.19 1.27 -10.51
C GLY A 30 4.96 0.53 -9.41
N SER A 31 5.58 1.24 -8.48
CA SER A 31 6.33 0.63 -7.37
C SER A 31 5.41 -0.07 -6.37
N LEU A 32 4.30 0.58 -5.99
CA LEU A 32 3.27 -0.03 -5.12
C LEU A 32 2.66 -1.27 -5.77
N ALA A 33 2.29 -1.18 -7.06
CA ALA A 33 1.74 -2.32 -7.79
C ALA A 33 2.77 -3.45 -7.91
N ALA A 34 4.04 -3.14 -8.22
CA ALA A 34 5.10 -4.14 -8.34
C ALA A 34 5.42 -4.83 -7.00
N LEU A 35 5.33 -4.14 -5.87
CA LEU A 35 5.48 -4.75 -4.55
C LEU A 35 4.35 -5.71 -4.21
N VAL A 36 3.10 -5.32 -4.48
CA VAL A 36 1.93 -6.17 -4.21
C VAL A 36 1.94 -7.39 -5.13
N VAL A 37 2.15 -7.19 -6.44
CA VAL A 37 2.22 -8.28 -7.42
C VAL A 37 3.41 -9.19 -7.17
N GLY A 38 4.60 -8.64 -6.88
CA GLY A 38 5.79 -9.42 -6.57
C GLY A 38 5.68 -10.24 -5.29
N ALA A 39 4.95 -9.75 -4.28
CA ALA A 39 4.65 -10.52 -3.08
C ALA A 39 3.63 -11.65 -3.32
N VAL A 40 2.66 -11.44 -4.23
CA VAL A 40 1.66 -12.46 -4.58
C VAL A 40 2.24 -13.54 -5.49
N VAL A 41 3.10 -13.17 -6.44
CA VAL A 41 3.71 -14.07 -7.44
C VAL A 41 5.05 -14.66 -6.92
N GLU A 42 5.47 -14.31 -5.70
CA GLU A 42 6.79 -14.65 -5.12
C GLU A 42 7.99 -14.31 -6.04
N SER A 43 7.82 -13.34 -6.94
CA SER A 43 8.84 -12.97 -7.90
C SER A 43 9.81 -11.96 -7.28
N VAL A 44 10.95 -12.48 -6.82
CA VAL A 44 12.09 -11.71 -6.29
C VAL A 44 12.45 -10.51 -7.18
N PRO A 45 12.49 -10.61 -8.53
CA PRO A 45 12.81 -9.46 -9.39
C PRO A 45 11.81 -8.31 -9.26
N LEU A 46 10.51 -8.59 -9.11
CA LEU A 46 9.48 -7.55 -8.98
C LEU A 46 9.50 -6.91 -7.60
N PHE A 47 9.73 -7.71 -6.57
CA PHE A 47 9.88 -7.20 -5.21
C PHE A 47 11.09 -6.27 -5.09
N VAL A 48 12.23 -6.66 -5.68
CA VAL A 48 13.44 -5.82 -5.72
C VAL A 48 13.22 -4.58 -6.59
N THR A 49 12.58 -4.71 -7.75
CA THR A 49 12.30 -3.57 -8.64
C THR A 49 11.35 -2.57 -7.99
N GLY A 50 10.35 -3.03 -7.23
CA GLY A 50 9.43 -2.20 -6.47
C GLY A 50 10.11 -1.34 -5.38
N TRP A 51 11.24 -1.79 -4.83
CA TRP A 51 12.06 -1.00 -3.90
C TRP A 51 13.12 -0.13 -4.58
N VAL A 52 13.76 -0.65 -5.64
CA VAL A 52 14.86 0.04 -6.32
C VAL A 52 14.35 1.23 -7.14
N LEU A 53 13.22 1.09 -7.83
CA LEU A 53 12.66 2.14 -8.68
C LEU A 53 12.33 3.45 -7.93
N PRO A 54 11.65 3.46 -6.77
CA PRO A 54 11.37 4.69 -6.03
C PRO A 54 12.63 5.28 -5.40
N VAL A 55 13.60 4.45 -5.00
CA VAL A 55 14.90 4.91 -4.45
C VAL A 55 15.72 5.62 -5.53
N VAL A 56 15.87 5.01 -6.70
CA VAL A 56 16.60 5.62 -7.83
C VAL A 56 15.90 6.89 -8.30
N TYR A 57 14.57 6.88 -8.38
CA TYR A 57 13.81 8.07 -8.76
C TYR A 57 13.91 9.20 -7.74
N GLY A 58 13.82 8.88 -6.44
CA GLY A 58 14.03 9.84 -5.35
C GLY A 58 15.44 10.44 -5.39
N LEU A 59 16.45 9.62 -5.68
CA LEU A 59 17.83 10.07 -5.84
C LEU A 59 18.00 11.02 -7.03
N LEU A 60 17.41 10.72 -8.19
CA LEU A 60 17.43 11.60 -9.38
C LEU A 60 16.68 12.91 -9.13
N TYR A 61 15.54 12.87 -8.42
CA TYR A 61 14.81 14.05 -8.01
C TYR A 61 15.64 14.93 -7.06
N PHE A 62 16.36 14.31 -6.13
CA PHE A 62 17.24 14.99 -5.20
C PHE A 62 18.43 15.63 -5.93
N LEU A 63 19.12 14.87 -6.79
CA LEU A 63 20.26 15.33 -7.59
C LEU A 63 19.89 16.46 -8.54
N SER A 64 18.73 16.39 -9.20
CA SER A 64 18.23 17.46 -10.08
C SER A 64 17.83 18.73 -9.32
N GLY A 65 17.39 18.59 -8.06
CA GLY A 65 17.12 19.71 -7.16
C GLY A 65 18.38 20.29 -6.51
N MET A 66 19.45 19.53 -6.39
CA MET A 66 20.67 19.87 -5.67
C MET A 66 21.39 21.13 -6.20
N PRO A 67 21.67 21.30 -7.52
CA PRO A 67 22.35 22.50 -8.00
C PRO A 67 21.51 23.75 -7.81
N ARG A 68 20.17 23.62 -7.87
CA ARG A 68 19.24 24.71 -7.57
C ARG A 68 19.25 25.03 -6.07
N ARG A 69 19.20 24.02 -5.20
CA ARG A 69 19.25 24.18 -3.73
C ARG A 69 20.58 24.75 -3.24
N LEU A 70 21.70 24.36 -3.86
CA LEU A 70 23.03 24.91 -3.56
C LEU A 70 23.14 26.37 -4.01
N ARG A 71 22.62 26.72 -5.19
CA ARG A 71 22.50 28.13 -5.60
C ARG A 71 21.56 28.92 -4.69
N GLU A 72 20.45 28.32 -4.26
CA GLU A 72 19.49 28.93 -3.33
C GLU A 72 20.08 29.16 -1.92
N ALA A 73 21.01 28.31 -1.46
CA ALA A 73 21.72 28.48 -0.19
C ALA A 73 22.87 29.50 -0.28
N ALA A 74 23.43 29.71 -1.48
CA ALA A 74 24.51 30.66 -1.71
C ALA A 74 24.05 32.10 -1.93
N VAL A 75 22.76 32.34 -2.21
CA VAL A 75 22.22 33.70 -2.34
C VAL A 75 21.93 34.24 -0.94
N GLU A 76 22.75 35.20 -0.50
CA GLU A 76 22.55 35.89 0.76
C GLU A 76 21.15 36.56 0.79
N PRO A 77 20.35 36.33 1.84
CA PRO A 77 19.07 37.00 2.00
C PRO A 77 19.26 38.53 2.05
N CYS A 78 18.54 39.26 1.21
CA CYS A 78 18.54 40.72 1.25
C CYS A 78 17.71 41.19 2.45
N MET A 79 18.18 42.23 3.14
CA MET A 79 17.40 42.94 4.15
C MET A 79 16.72 44.15 3.53
N ALA A 80 15.48 44.40 3.92
CA ALA A 80 14.71 45.57 3.52
C ALA A 80 13.81 46.02 4.66
N LEU A 81 13.32 47.26 4.56
CA LEU A 81 12.31 47.77 5.46
C LEU A 81 10.93 47.35 4.95
N ALA A 82 10.03 47.05 5.87
CA ALA A 82 8.65 46.74 5.53
C ALA A 82 7.68 47.40 6.50
N LYS A 83 6.58 47.92 5.95
CA LYS A 83 5.47 48.48 6.71
C LYS A 83 4.39 47.43 6.93
N ILE A 84 3.90 47.35 8.15
CA ILE A 84 2.78 46.47 8.51
C ILE A 84 1.47 47.13 8.06
N GLU A 85 0.83 46.58 7.02
CA GLU A 85 -0.46 47.06 6.50
C GLU A 85 -1.65 46.43 7.20
N SER A 86 -1.51 45.18 7.66
CA SER A 86 -2.52 44.47 8.45
C SER A 86 -1.85 43.39 9.30
N LEU A 87 -2.50 43.05 10.42
CA LEU A 87 -2.10 41.97 11.29
C LEU A 87 -3.35 41.20 11.74
N GLU A 88 -3.35 39.89 11.54
CA GLU A 88 -4.46 39.00 11.90
C GLU A 88 -3.91 37.79 12.66
N ALA A 89 -4.35 37.55 13.89
CA ALA A 89 -3.98 36.33 14.62
C ALA A 89 -4.77 35.12 14.09
N VAL A 90 -4.07 34.07 13.67
CA VAL A 90 -4.65 32.87 13.04
C VAL A 90 -4.67 31.72 14.05
N GLY A 91 -5.48 31.85 15.10
CA GLY A 91 -5.65 30.82 16.13
C GLY A 91 -4.50 30.72 17.13
N ALA A 92 -4.76 30.21 18.34
CA ALA A 92 -3.78 30.13 19.42
C ALA A 92 -3.87 28.77 20.12
N GLU A 93 -3.06 27.81 19.68
CA GLU A 93 -2.90 26.51 20.36
C GLU A 93 -1.50 26.33 20.97
N SER A 94 -0.58 27.29 20.77
CA SER A 94 0.81 27.21 21.24
C SER A 94 1.30 28.51 21.89
N GLY A 95 2.44 28.45 22.59
CA GLY A 95 3.06 29.62 23.23
C GLY A 95 3.51 30.73 22.26
N ASP A 96 3.69 30.39 20.98
CA ASP A 96 3.82 31.36 19.89
C ASP A 96 2.45 31.52 19.21
N VAL A 97 2.04 32.77 19.02
CA VAL A 97 0.80 33.09 18.30
C VAL A 97 1.13 33.23 16.82
N PRO A 98 0.57 32.38 15.94
CA PRO A 98 0.70 32.56 14.50
C PRO A 98 -0.04 33.83 14.07
N VAL A 99 0.70 34.82 13.57
CA VAL A 99 0.13 36.08 13.09
C VAL A 99 0.37 36.18 11.59
N ARG A 100 -0.70 36.43 10.85
CA ARG A 100 -0.68 36.75 9.43
C ARG A 100 -0.44 38.24 9.27
N PHE A 101 0.60 38.60 8.53
CA PHE A 101 0.99 39.96 8.23
C PHE A 101 0.80 40.26 6.75
N ASP A 102 0.13 41.36 6.43
CA ASP A 102 0.34 42.02 5.15
C ASP A 102 1.44 43.06 5.32
N LEU A 103 2.50 42.90 4.53
CA LEU A 103 3.67 43.76 4.57
C LEU A 103 3.84 44.47 3.23
N THR A 104 4.07 45.78 3.27
CA THR A 104 4.62 46.53 2.14
C THR A 104 6.13 46.55 2.31
N VAL A 105 6.87 45.83 1.48
CA VAL A 105 8.34 45.75 1.52
C VAL A 105 8.91 46.77 0.54
N GLU A 106 9.84 47.60 1.02
CA GLU A 106 10.57 48.57 0.22
C GLU A 106 12.06 48.19 0.18
N PRO A 107 12.52 47.57 -0.91
CA PRO A 107 13.94 47.26 -1.09
C PRO A 107 14.77 48.50 -1.38
N ASP A 108 16.01 48.52 -0.88
CA ASP A 108 17.00 49.53 -1.26
C ASP A 108 17.26 49.46 -2.79
N GLY A 109 16.72 50.42 -3.55
CA GLY A 109 16.93 50.55 -5.00
C GLY A 109 15.95 49.79 -5.91
N ALA A 110 14.85 49.25 -5.38
CA ALA A 110 13.79 48.65 -6.20
C ALA A 110 12.39 49.15 -5.80
N ALA A 111 11.40 48.88 -6.65
CA ALA A 111 10.01 49.28 -6.37
C ALA A 111 9.44 48.51 -5.16
N ALA A 112 8.67 49.21 -4.33
CA ALA A 112 7.96 48.60 -3.22
C ALA A 112 6.95 47.55 -3.72
N PHE A 113 6.82 46.45 -2.99
CA PHE A 113 5.88 45.37 -3.29
C PHE A 113 5.14 44.93 -2.04
N ARG A 114 3.94 44.40 -2.21
CA ARG A 114 3.13 43.88 -1.10
C ARG A 114 3.26 42.37 -1.00
N VAL A 115 3.27 41.83 0.21
CA VAL A 115 3.37 40.39 0.47
C VAL A 115 2.58 40.02 1.71
N THR A 116 1.93 38.85 1.67
CA THR A 116 1.29 38.26 2.84
C THR A 116 2.18 37.15 3.36
N THR A 117 2.53 37.20 4.65
CA THR A 117 3.35 36.18 5.31
C THR A 117 2.70 35.76 6.63
N THR A 118 3.08 34.59 7.16
CA THR A 118 2.63 34.12 8.48
C THR A 118 3.87 33.79 9.29
N ASP A 119 4.00 34.42 10.46
CA ASP A 119 5.14 34.22 11.36
C ASP A 119 4.67 33.96 12.79
N GLY A 120 5.46 33.18 13.52
CA GLY A 120 5.21 32.84 14.92
C GLY A 120 5.82 33.89 15.83
N ILE A 121 4.97 34.68 16.48
CA ILE A 121 5.41 35.75 17.38
C ILE A 121 5.06 35.39 18.81
N ASN A 122 6.03 35.62 19.69
CA ASN A 122 5.83 35.42 21.11
C ASN A 122 4.81 36.44 21.62
N LEU A 123 3.89 36.01 22.50
CA LEU A 123 2.85 36.89 23.04
C LEU A 123 3.43 38.17 23.68
N VAL A 124 4.62 38.08 24.29
CA VAL A 124 5.30 39.23 24.91
C VAL A 124 5.74 40.26 23.87
N ASP A 125 6.25 39.79 22.73
CA ASP A 125 6.78 40.64 21.66
C ASP A 125 5.66 41.20 20.76
N LEU A 126 4.42 40.70 20.90
CA LEU A 126 3.29 41.11 20.07
C LEU A 126 3.00 42.62 20.15
N SER A 127 3.27 43.24 21.31
CA SER A 127 3.07 44.67 21.54
C SER A 127 3.97 45.58 20.68
N ASP A 128 5.09 45.03 20.20
CA ASP A 128 6.05 45.73 19.35
C ASP A 128 5.60 45.78 17.89
N TYR A 129 4.64 44.93 17.49
CA TYR A 129 4.10 44.85 16.14
C TYR A 129 2.77 45.59 16.04
N ARG A 130 2.80 46.82 15.52
CA ARG A 130 1.61 47.68 15.37
C ARG A 130 1.27 47.92 13.90
N LEU A 131 -0.01 48.17 13.64
CA LEU A 131 -0.48 48.61 12.33
C LEU A 131 0.25 49.90 11.92
N GLY A 132 0.79 49.94 10.70
CA GLY A 132 1.62 51.02 10.19
C GLY A 132 3.06 51.05 10.72
N GLY A 133 3.41 50.14 11.64
CA GLY A 133 4.78 50.01 12.16
C GLY A 133 5.75 49.52 11.09
N ILE A 134 7.02 49.92 11.22
CA ILE A 134 8.09 49.55 10.29
C ILE A 134 8.94 48.48 10.94
N VAL A 135 9.11 47.37 10.22
CA VAL A 135 9.90 46.22 10.64
C VAL A 135 10.98 45.92 9.60
N VAL A 136 12.08 45.33 10.06
CA VAL A 136 13.13 44.85 9.18
C VAL A 136 12.77 43.43 8.74
N VAL A 137 12.74 43.22 7.43
CA VAL A 137 12.47 41.92 6.85
C VAL A 137 13.66 41.41 6.07
N ARG A 138 13.80 40.09 6.03
CA ARG A 138 14.71 39.39 5.12
C ARG A 138 13.91 38.68 4.07
N TYR A 139 14.34 38.80 2.82
CA TYR A 139 13.74 38.07 1.72
C TYR A 139 14.82 37.64 0.71
N PRO A 140 14.69 36.44 0.12
CA PRO A 140 15.54 36.05 -0.99
C PRO A 140 15.07 36.76 -2.27
N PRO A 141 15.96 37.41 -3.04
CA PRO A 141 15.57 38.19 -4.22
C PRO A 141 14.89 37.34 -5.31
N GLN A 142 15.15 36.02 -5.34
CA GLN A 142 14.50 35.10 -6.28
C GLN A 142 13.11 34.63 -5.84
N ARG A 143 12.74 34.80 -4.56
CA ARG A 143 11.41 34.48 -4.03
C ARG A 143 10.91 35.61 -3.13
N PRO A 144 10.55 36.77 -3.71
CA PRO A 144 10.08 37.92 -2.95
C PRO A 144 8.84 37.65 -2.09
N TRP A 145 8.08 36.60 -2.38
CA TRP A 145 6.97 36.15 -1.52
C TRP A 145 7.40 35.46 -0.21
N ARG A 146 8.66 35.01 -0.08
CA ARG A 146 9.17 34.34 1.13
C ARG A 146 9.84 35.33 2.07
N VAL A 147 9.04 36.22 2.64
CA VAL A 147 9.50 37.25 3.56
C VAL A 147 9.46 36.73 5.00
N ARG A 148 10.52 37.00 5.77
CA ARG A 148 10.60 36.72 7.21
C ARG A 148 10.95 37.97 7.99
N ILE A 149 10.26 38.18 9.10
CA ILE A 149 10.53 39.30 10.00
C ILE A 149 11.81 38.99 10.79
N VAL A 150 12.72 39.97 10.90
CA VAL A 150 13.96 39.84 11.67
C VAL A 150 13.69 40.34 13.09
N LYS A 151 13.52 39.41 14.05
CA LYS A 151 13.20 39.74 15.46
C LYS A 151 14.26 40.62 16.14
N ARG A 152 15.54 40.45 15.79
CA ARG A 152 16.66 41.30 16.28
C ARG A 152 17.49 41.79 15.10
N PRO A 153 17.14 42.94 14.51
CA PRO A 153 17.92 43.50 13.42
C PRO A 153 19.27 44.04 13.90
N PRO A 154 20.28 44.15 13.02
CA PRO A 154 21.51 44.87 13.33
C PRO A 154 21.22 46.34 13.68
N PRO A 155 22.05 47.00 14.51
CA PRO A 155 21.77 48.36 15.01
C PRO A 155 21.54 49.39 13.89
N GLN A 156 22.35 49.30 12.81
CA GLN A 156 22.21 50.16 11.63
C GLN A 156 20.82 50.06 10.94
N TRP A 157 20.15 48.91 11.04
CA TRP A 157 18.81 48.71 10.47
C TRP A 157 17.72 49.09 11.45
N GLN A 158 17.98 48.97 12.76
CA GLN A 158 17.07 49.42 13.80
C GLN A 158 16.91 50.94 13.78
N GLU A 159 18.00 51.68 13.62
CA GLU A 159 17.97 53.15 13.47
C GLU A 159 17.20 53.59 12.22
N ARG A 160 17.41 52.91 11.10
CA ARG A 160 16.66 53.18 9.85
C ARG A 160 15.17 52.89 10.01
N ALA A 161 14.81 51.77 10.64
CA ALA A 161 13.41 51.42 10.87
C ALA A 161 12.71 52.42 11.81
N ALA A 162 13.42 52.95 12.80
CA ALA A 162 12.87 53.93 13.75
C ALA A 162 12.58 55.31 13.11
N GLY A 163 13.35 55.71 12.09
CA GLY A 163 13.21 57.00 11.42
C GLY A 163 12.51 56.97 10.06
N ALA A 164 12.23 55.77 9.51
CA ALA A 164 11.63 55.64 8.18
C ALA A 164 10.12 55.95 8.21
N ALA A 165 9.60 56.37 7.07
CA ALA A 165 8.18 56.42 6.78
C ALA A 165 7.98 55.85 5.38
N ILE A 166 7.39 54.66 5.30
CA ILE A 166 7.16 53.96 4.02
C ILE A 166 5.74 54.26 3.54
N ASP A 167 5.61 54.62 2.27
CA ASP A 167 4.31 54.79 1.63
C ASP A 167 3.67 53.44 1.34
N SER A 168 2.35 53.37 1.54
CA SER A 168 1.60 52.14 1.32
C SER A 168 1.56 51.77 -0.16
N ALA A 169 2.04 50.57 -0.51
CA ALA A 169 2.01 50.09 -1.88
C ALA A 169 0.58 49.65 -2.29
N PRO A 170 0.20 49.81 -3.57
CA PRO A 170 -1.11 49.36 -4.05
C PRO A 170 -1.30 47.85 -3.83
N LYS A 171 -2.51 47.43 -3.44
CA LYS A 171 -2.86 46.00 -3.28
C LYS A 171 -2.61 45.17 -4.56
N ALA A 172 -2.62 45.80 -5.73
CA ALA A 172 -2.31 45.15 -7.01
C ALA A 172 -0.84 44.72 -7.14
N SER A 173 0.08 45.26 -6.33
CA SER A 173 1.50 44.87 -6.28
C SER A 173 1.76 43.66 -5.36
N THR A 174 0.70 42.93 -4.99
CA THR A 174 0.82 41.77 -4.10
C THR A 174 1.52 40.63 -4.82
N VAL A 175 2.73 40.32 -4.38
CA VAL A 175 3.52 39.19 -4.84
C VAL A 175 3.15 37.98 -4.00
N SER A 176 2.39 37.07 -4.61
CA SER A 176 2.02 35.79 -4.00
C SER A 176 2.94 34.67 -4.48
N GLU A 177 3.05 33.60 -3.68
CA GLU A 177 3.67 32.36 -4.15
C GLU A 177 2.99 31.91 -5.46
N PRO A 178 3.76 31.54 -6.51
CA PRO A 178 3.16 30.97 -7.70
C PRO A 178 2.29 29.78 -7.30
N PRO A 179 1.02 29.71 -7.75
CA PRO A 179 0.15 28.61 -7.38
C PRO A 179 0.83 27.30 -7.80
N GLU A 180 1.17 26.46 -6.82
CA GLU A 180 1.58 25.08 -7.11
C GLU A 180 0.37 24.41 -7.75
N GLY A 181 0.44 24.26 -9.08
CA GLY A 181 -0.73 23.97 -9.88
C GLY A 181 -1.40 22.67 -9.48
N CYS A 182 -2.70 22.73 -9.16
CA CYS A 182 -3.60 21.58 -9.05
C CYS A 182 -3.44 20.58 -10.21
N ALA A 183 -3.11 21.08 -11.41
CA ALA A 183 -2.77 20.29 -12.59
C ALA A 183 -1.59 19.32 -12.37
N VAL A 184 -0.59 19.70 -11.57
CA VAL A 184 0.56 18.83 -11.22
C VAL A 184 0.11 17.67 -10.34
N GLY A 185 -0.80 17.92 -9.40
CA GLY A 185 -1.40 16.88 -8.55
C GLY A 185 -2.28 15.91 -9.36
N LEU A 186 -3.10 16.41 -10.28
CA LEU A 186 -3.92 15.59 -11.18
C LEU A 186 -3.09 14.74 -12.14
N LEU A 187 -2.01 15.30 -12.72
CA LEU A 187 -1.10 14.52 -13.56
C LEU A 187 -0.31 13.48 -12.76
N ALA A 188 0.05 13.78 -11.52
CA ALA A 188 0.64 12.78 -10.63
C ALA A 188 -0.36 11.64 -10.34
N LEU A 189 -1.62 11.94 -10.04
CA LEU A 189 -2.67 10.93 -9.86
C LEU A 189 -2.87 10.07 -11.13
N LEU A 190 -2.92 10.71 -12.31
CA LEU A 190 -3.04 10.01 -13.59
C LEU A 190 -1.83 9.10 -13.83
N GLY A 191 -0.62 9.58 -13.53
CA GLY A 191 0.61 8.79 -13.57
C GLY A 191 0.53 7.57 -12.64
N VAL A 192 0.06 7.76 -11.40
CA VAL A 192 -0.15 6.65 -10.43
C VAL A 192 -1.08 5.60 -11.00
N LEU A 193 -2.25 6.01 -11.50
CA LEU A 193 -3.26 5.12 -12.05
C LEU A 193 -2.73 4.37 -13.28
N LEU A 194 -2.01 5.06 -14.17
CA LEU A 194 -1.50 4.46 -15.40
C LEU A 194 -0.30 3.54 -15.13
N GLY A 195 0.59 3.90 -14.21
CA GLY A 195 1.67 3.03 -13.75
C GLY A 195 1.16 1.76 -13.09
N ALA A 196 0.15 1.88 -12.21
CA ALA A 196 -0.52 0.73 -11.62
C ALA A 196 -1.23 -0.12 -12.68
N ALA A 197 -1.96 0.49 -13.61
CA ALA A 197 -2.65 -0.20 -14.68
C ALA A 197 -1.69 -0.94 -15.62
N VAL A 198 -0.52 -0.36 -15.96
CA VAL A 198 0.50 -1.03 -16.78
C VAL A 198 1.09 -2.22 -16.07
N VAL A 199 1.42 -2.11 -14.77
CA VAL A 199 1.92 -3.26 -13.99
C VAL A 199 0.85 -4.35 -13.89
N ILE A 200 -0.39 -3.99 -13.57
CA ILE A 200 -1.50 -4.93 -13.50
C ILE A 200 -1.79 -5.56 -14.87
N ALA A 201 -1.67 -4.80 -15.96
CA ALA A 201 -1.91 -5.30 -17.32
C ALA A 201 -0.80 -6.21 -17.83
N LEU A 202 0.48 -5.86 -17.59
CA LEU A 202 1.63 -6.67 -17.97
C LEU A 202 1.68 -7.98 -17.20
N PHE A 203 1.30 -7.94 -15.92
CA PHE A 203 1.18 -9.13 -15.08
C PHE A 203 -0.22 -9.71 -15.11
N ARG A 204 -1.16 -9.21 -15.93
CA ARG A 204 -2.53 -9.76 -15.99
C ARG A 204 -2.50 -11.20 -16.46
N THR A 205 -1.57 -11.56 -17.33
CA THR A 205 -1.37 -12.97 -17.65
C THR A 205 -0.85 -13.67 -16.41
N GLU A 206 0.29 -13.38 -15.79
CA GLU A 206 0.72 -14.15 -14.59
C GLU A 206 -0.21 -14.07 -13.35
N LEU A 207 -1.02 -13.02 -13.18
CA LEU A 207 -2.02 -12.88 -12.10
C LEU A 207 -3.31 -13.66 -12.38
N PHE A 208 -3.62 -13.93 -13.67
CA PHE A 208 -4.84 -14.64 -14.10
C PHE A 208 -4.54 -15.95 -14.87
N ASP A 209 -3.28 -16.17 -15.26
CA ASP A 209 -2.61 -17.37 -15.77
C ASP A 209 -1.86 -18.01 -14.58
N ASP A 210 -2.63 -18.38 -13.57
CA ASP A 210 -2.41 -19.69 -12.96
C ASP A 210 -3.10 -20.80 -13.79
N THR A 211 -3.45 -20.51 -15.05
CA THR A 211 -4.07 -21.48 -15.96
C THR A 211 -3.32 -21.76 -17.26
N THR A 212 -2.38 -20.92 -17.73
CA THR A 212 -1.61 -21.25 -18.94
C THR A 212 -0.29 -20.47 -18.96
N THR A 213 0.91 -21.01 -18.73
CA THR A 213 1.69 -21.76 -19.73
C THR A 213 3.08 -22.08 -19.13
N ARG A 214 3.39 -23.35 -18.88
CA ARG A 214 4.79 -23.84 -18.76
C ARG A 214 5.33 -24.07 -20.19
N PRO A 215 6.57 -23.70 -20.53
CA PRO A 215 7.05 -23.74 -21.91
C PRO A 215 7.01 -25.16 -22.49
N ALA A 216 6.49 -25.22 -23.71
CA ALA A 216 6.35 -26.43 -24.51
C ALA A 216 7.71 -27.12 -24.71
N SER A 217 7.84 -28.33 -24.15
CA SER A 217 8.62 -29.38 -24.80
C SER A 217 7.67 -30.23 -25.62
N THR A 218 7.86 -30.11 -26.93
CA THR A 218 7.38 -30.90 -28.06
C THR A 218 6.70 -32.23 -27.73
N ALA A 219 5.36 -32.25 -27.68
CA ALA A 219 4.51 -33.33 -28.17
C ALA A 219 3.03 -32.88 -28.12
N ARG A 220 2.32 -32.96 -29.26
CA ARG A 220 0.88 -32.71 -29.41
C ARG A 220 0.28 -33.91 -30.15
N PRO A 221 -1.00 -34.28 -29.99
CA PRO A 221 -1.93 -34.16 -28.85
C PRO A 221 -2.53 -35.52 -28.42
N SER A 222 -3.11 -35.60 -27.24
CA SER A 222 -4.39 -36.31 -27.02
C SER A 222 -5.09 -35.70 -25.81
N ALA A 223 -6.35 -35.34 -26.04
CA ALA A 223 -7.22 -34.66 -25.10
C ALA A 223 -7.72 -35.61 -24.00
N SER A 224 -7.74 -35.14 -22.75
CA SER A 224 -8.73 -35.47 -21.72
C SER A 224 -8.65 -34.42 -20.63
N THR A 225 -9.72 -33.64 -20.48
CA THR A 225 -9.84 -32.50 -19.56
C THR A 225 -9.98 -33.01 -18.13
N THR A 226 -8.96 -32.83 -17.30
CA THR A 226 -8.99 -33.15 -15.86
C THR A 226 -7.99 -32.23 -15.17
N SER A 227 -8.47 -31.16 -14.53
CA SER A 227 -7.62 -30.19 -13.84
C SER A 227 -7.92 -30.24 -12.34
N SER A 228 -6.98 -30.77 -11.57
CA SER A 228 -6.96 -30.69 -10.10
C SER A 228 -5.84 -29.73 -9.69
N THR A 229 -6.13 -28.81 -8.78
CA THR A 229 -5.16 -27.80 -8.32
C THR A 229 -4.63 -28.19 -6.94
N THR A 230 -3.31 -28.31 -6.82
CA THR A 230 -2.60 -28.67 -5.57
C THR A 230 -1.77 -27.48 -5.09
N VAL A 231 -2.08 -26.95 -3.90
CA VAL A 231 -1.37 -25.84 -3.27
C VAL A 231 -0.65 -26.38 -2.03
N VAL A 232 0.68 -26.36 -2.01
CA VAL A 232 1.47 -26.91 -0.89
C VAL A 232 2.31 -25.80 -0.27
N SER A 233 2.08 -25.51 1.00
CA SER A 233 2.87 -24.63 1.85
C SER A 233 3.62 -25.44 2.91
N SER A 234 4.61 -24.82 3.55
CA SER A 234 5.46 -25.47 4.57
C SER A 234 4.68 -26.01 5.78
N ALA A 235 3.55 -25.40 6.13
CA ALA A 235 2.70 -25.78 7.26
C ALA A 235 1.38 -26.46 6.86
N SER A 236 0.92 -26.33 5.61
CA SER A 236 -0.34 -26.90 5.15
C SER A 236 -0.33 -27.21 3.66
N GLY A 237 -1.04 -28.25 3.24
CA GLY A 237 -1.25 -28.59 1.84
C GLY A 237 -2.74 -28.71 1.55
N THR A 238 -3.20 -28.08 0.47
CA THR A 238 -4.60 -28.14 0.02
C THR A 238 -4.64 -28.71 -1.40
N VAL A 239 -5.49 -29.69 -1.66
CA VAL A 239 -5.79 -30.20 -3.00
C VAL A 239 -7.26 -29.99 -3.28
N THR A 240 -7.56 -29.39 -4.43
CA THR A 240 -8.93 -29.23 -4.90
C THR A 240 -9.11 -29.94 -6.23
N LEU A 241 -10.08 -30.86 -6.28
CA LEU A 241 -10.41 -31.62 -7.48
C LEU A 241 -11.30 -30.81 -8.44
N GLY A 242 -11.17 -31.09 -9.73
CA GLY A 242 -11.93 -30.44 -10.80
C GLY A 242 -13.44 -30.79 -10.77
N PRO A 243 -14.25 -30.06 -11.55
CA PRO A 243 -15.68 -30.34 -11.65
C PRO A 243 -15.95 -31.74 -12.23
N GLY A 244 -16.64 -32.59 -11.46
CA GLY A 244 -16.97 -33.97 -11.84
C GLY A 244 -16.19 -35.06 -11.11
N GLN A 245 -15.21 -34.68 -10.28
CA GLN A 245 -14.42 -35.59 -9.44
C GLN A 245 -14.74 -35.38 -7.96
N LEU A 246 -14.75 -36.46 -7.19
CA LEU A 246 -14.98 -36.47 -5.74
C LEU A 246 -13.87 -37.25 -5.05
N PHE A 247 -13.50 -36.86 -3.83
CA PHE A 247 -12.52 -37.62 -3.04
C PHE A 247 -13.03 -38.99 -2.59
N LEU A 248 -14.31 -39.29 -2.78
CA LEU A 248 -14.88 -40.62 -2.53
C LEU A 248 -14.72 -41.56 -3.73
N ASP A 249 -14.26 -41.05 -4.88
CA ASP A 249 -13.96 -41.89 -6.04
C ASP A 249 -12.75 -42.79 -5.73
N PRO A 250 -12.75 -44.06 -6.21
CA PRO A 250 -11.74 -45.03 -5.83
C PRO A 250 -10.31 -44.54 -6.11
N GLY A 251 -9.49 -44.43 -5.05
CA GLY A 251 -8.06 -44.10 -5.15
C GLY A 251 -7.72 -42.61 -5.27
N GLU A 252 -8.68 -41.73 -5.55
CA GLU A 252 -8.44 -40.28 -5.74
C GLU A 252 -7.87 -39.62 -4.47
N LEU A 253 -8.43 -39.95 -3.31
CA LEU A 253 -7.96 -39.40 -2.03
C LEU A 253 -6.55 -39.89 -1.67
N ARG A 254 -6.23 -41.16 -1.97
CA ARG A 254 -4.90 -41.72 -1.78
C ARG A 254 -3.89 -41.02 -2.68
N GLN A 255 -4.22 -40.87 -3.95
CA GLN A 255 -3.36 -40.19 -4.93
C GLN A 255 -3.12 -38.72 -4.56
N ALA A 256 -4.14 -38.01 -4.05
CA ALA A 256 -3.99 -36.63 -3.61
C ALA A 256 -3.11 -36.49 -2.37
N VAL A 257 -3.23 -37.39 -1.39
CA VAL A 257 -2.37 -37.39 -0.20
C VAL A 257 -0.94 -37.81 -0.57
N ASP A 258 -0.77 -38.80 -1.43
CA ASP A 258 0.54 -39.21 -1.92
C ASP A 258 1.23 -38.07 -2.67
N GLY A 259 0.48 -37.30 -3.49
CA GLY A 259 0.98 -36.09 -4.13
C GLY A 259 1.40 -34.99 -3.14
N LEU A 260 0.62 -34.77 -2.08
CA LEU A 260 0.96 -33.81 -1.02
C LEU A 260 2.18 -34.23 -0.19
N THR A 261 2.39 -35.53 -0.02
CA THR A 261 3.43 -36.09 0.87
C THR A 261 4.69 -36.53 0.13
N ALA A 262 4.66 -36.64 -1.20
CA ALA A 262 5.80 -37.07 -2.03
C ALA A 262 7.05 -36.21 -1.83
N GLY A 263 6.89 -34.91 -1.53
CA GLY A 263 7.98 -33.99 -1.24
C GLY A 263 8.41 -33.92 0.24
N LYS A 264 7.73 -34.64 1.15
CA LYS A 264 7.87 -34.48 2.60
C LYS A 264 7.77 -35.84 3.29
N ALA A 265 8.81 -36.66 3.10
CA ALA A 265 8.86 -38.08 3.48
C ALA A 265 8.56 -38.37 4.97
N ASP A 266 8.77 -37.41 5.87
CA ASP A 266 8.57 -37.55 7.33
C ASP A 266 7.54 -36.56 7.91
N GLY A 267 6.69 -35.96 7.07
CA GLY A 267 5.74 -34.93 7.48
C GLY A 267 4.59 -35.48 8.31
N GLN A 268 4.68 -35.45 9.64
CA GLN A 268 3.56 -35.76 10.52
C GLN A 268 2.42 -34.74 10.32
N ALA A 269 1.21 -35.23 10.07
CA ALA A 269 0.00 -34.41 10.00
C ALA A 269 -0.61 -34.25 11.39
N LEU A 270 -1.07 -33.04 11.70
CA LEU A 270 -1.84 -32.74 12.91
C LEU A 270 -3.33 -32.99 12.67
N THR A 271 -3.80 -32.53 11.50
CA THR A 271 -5.20 -32.62 11.09
C THR A 271 -5.28 -32.82 9.57
N VAL A 272 -6.15 -33.73 9.12
CA VAL A 272 -6.55 -33.89 7.73
C VAL A 272 -8.05 -33.65 7.63
N VAL A 273 -8.46 -32.70 6.79
CA VAL A 273 -9.87 -32.40 6.52
C VAL A 273 -10.16 -32.70 5.06
N VAL A 274 -11.16 -33.53 4.82
CA VAL A 274 -11.67 -33.85 3.48
C VAL A 274 -13.11 -33.37 3.42
N GLN A 275 -13.39 -32.44 2.54
CA GLN A 275 -14.73 -31.90 2.34
C GLN A 275 -15.06 -31.92 0.85
N GLU A 276 -15.88 -32.87 0.43
CA GLU A 276 -16.33 -33.06 -0.96
C GLU A 276 -15.19 -33.13 -1.99
N ARG A 277 -14.73 -31.96 -2.45
CA ARG A 277 -13.69 -31.75 -3.47
C ARG A 277 -12.45 -31.04 -2.96
N VAL A 278 -12.40 -30.73 -1.66
CA VAL A 278 -11.28 -30.03 -1.02
C VAL A 278 -10.65 -30.94 0.04
N LEU A 279 -9.37 -31.22 -0.11
CA LEU A 279 -8.53 -31.90 0.87
C LEU A 279 -7.59 -30.85 1.46
N SER A 280 -7.56 -30.72 2.78
CA SER A 280 -6.63 -29.85 3.49
C SER A 280 -5.88 -30.66 4.55
N VAL A 281 -4.56 -30.60 4.51
CA VAL A 281 -3.66 -31.29 5.44
C VAL A 281 -2.84 -30.23 6.17
N VAL A 282 -2.88 -30.25 7.50
CA VAL A 282 -2.04 -29.38 8.34
C VAL A 282 -0.90 -30.22 8.88
N PHE A 283 0.33 -29.83 8.56
CA PHE A 283 1.54 -30.53 8.99
C PHE A 283 2.07 -29.94 10.30
N ALA A 284 2.73 -30.78 11.10
CA ALA A 284 3.44 -30.33 12.29
C ALA A 284 4.62 -29.42 11.90
N PRO A 285 4.85 -28.30 12.63
CA PRO A 285 6.03 -27.47 12.43
C PRO A 285 7.32 -28.26 12.66
N THR A 286 8.34 -28.08 11.81
CA THR A 286 9.64 -28.73 11.98
C THR A 286 10.31 -28.28 13.28
N GLY A 287 10.63 -29.22 14.17
CA GLY A 287 11.31 -28.96 15.45
C GLY A 287 10.44 -29.03 16.71
N MET A 288 9.15 -29.33 16.59
CA MET A 288 8.25 -29.55 17.73
C MET A 288 7.86 -31.03 17.83
N GLN A 289 8.05 -31.66 19.00
CA GLN A 289 7.49 -32.99 19.31
C GLN A 289 5.97 -32.87 19.53
N ALA A 290 5.23 -32.56 18.46
CA ALA A 290 3.79 -32.71 18.46
C ALA A 290 3.44 -34.19 18.18
N SER A 291 2.43 -34.73 18.86
CA SER A 291 1.85 -36.04 18.54
C SER A 291 1.10 -35.94 17.21
N GLY A 292 1.80 -35.92 16.09
CA GLY A 292 1.19 -36.02 14.77
C GLY A 292 1.07 -37.48 14.31
N PHE A 293 0.35 -37.70 13.23
CA PHE A 293 0.20 -39.02 12.61
C PHE A 293 0.65 -38.99 11.15
N ASP A 294 1.05 -40.14 10.61
CA ASP A 294 1.33 -40.25 9.18
C ASP A 294 -0.01 -40.24 8.42
N PRO A 295 -0.28 -39.23 7.56
CA PRO A 295 -1.51 -39.23 6.78
C PRO A 295 -1.65 -40.49 5.92
N ARG A 296 -0.56 -41.08 5.41
CA ARG A 296 -0.61 -42.30 4.58
C ARG A 296 -1.15 -43.54 5.30
N SER A 297 -1.13 -43.52 6.64
CA SER A 297 -1.65 -44.60 7.47
C SER A 297 -3.18 -44.61 7.60
N LEU A 298 -3.87 -43.59 7.08
CA LEU A 298 -5.33 -43.49 7.15
C LEU A 298 -6.02 -44.55 6.27
N PRO A 299 -7.19 -45.08 6.71
CA PRO A 299 -7.91 -46.12 5.99
C PRO A 299 -8.79 -45.50 4.89
N TYR A 300 -8.16 -44.93 3.86
CA TYR A 300 -8.84 -44.23 2.75
C TYR A 300 -9.93 -45.07 2.06
N GLU A 301 -9.69 -46.38 1.93
CA GLU A 301 -10.65 -47.31 1.31
C GLU A 301 -11.97 -47.43 2.09
N ARG A 302 -11.96 -47.06 3.38
CA ARG A 302 -13.16 -47.14 4.24
C ARG A 302 -13.93 -45.83 4.32
N PHE A 303 -13.37 -44.73 3.84
CA PHE A 303 -14.00 -43.41 3.94
C PHE A 303 -15.32 -43.32 3.16
N PRO A 304 -15.43 -43.86 1.92
CA PRO A 304 -16.72 -43.92 1.22
C PRO A 304 -17.81 -44.65 2.03
N ALA A 305 -17.47 -45.81 2.60
CA ALA A 305 -18.41 -46.58 3.40
C ALA A 305 -18.84 -45.83 4.68
N LEU A 306 -17.93 -45.11 5.34
CA LEU A 306 -18.25 -44.32 6.52
C LEU A 306 -19.17 -43.12 6.23
N VAL A 307 -19.00 -42.48 5.08
CA VAL A 307 -19.86 -41.38 4.64
C VAL A 307 -21.25 -41.91 4.27
N GLU A 308 -21.32 -43.04 3.57
CA GLU A 308 -22.60 -43.68 3.24
C GLU A 308 -23.34 -44.20 4.49
N ASP A 309 -22.61 -44.78 5.45
CA ASP A 309 -23.17 -45.14 6.76
C ASP A 309 -23.74 -43.91 7.48
N ALA A 310 -22.99 -42.79 7.50
CA ALA A 310 -23.45 -41.55 8.15
C ALA A 310 -24.68 -40.94 7.46
N ARG A 311 -24.75 -41.01 6.12
CA ARG A 311 -25.89 -40.53 5.32
C ARG A 311 -27.15 -41.35 5.53
N THR A 312 -27.02 -42.67 5.66
CA THR A 312 -28.16 -43.59 5.71
C THR A 312 -28.65 -43.86 7.13
N THR A 313 -27.77 -43.88 8.13
CA THR A 313 -28.12 -44.33 9.49
C THR A 313 -28.40 -43.23 10.49
N LEU A 314 -28.04 -41.97 10.21
CA LEU A 314 -28.11 -40.88 11.20
C LEU A 314 -29.33 -39.95 11.06
N GLY A 315 -30.32 -40.33 10.25
CA GLY A 315 -31.61 -39.64 10.15
C GLY A 315 -31.58 -38.29 9.42
N VAL A 316 -30.51 -37.98 8.69
CA VAL A 316 -30.41 -36.74 7.91
C VAL A 316 -31.24 -36.85 6.63
N HIS A 317 -32.32 -36.09 6.54
CA HIS A 317 -33.12 -36.00 5.32
C HIS A 317 -32.41 -35.14 4.27
N ALA A 318 -32.21 -35.69 3.06
CA ALA A 318 -31.54 -35.03 1.94
C ALA A 318 -30.14 -34.47 2.31
N PRO A 319 -29.14 -35.33 2.55
CA PRO A 319 -27.77 -34.89 2.85
C PRO A 319 -27.20 -34.09 1.67
N GLN A 320 -26.80 -32.84 1.93
CA GLN A 320 -26.29 -31.93 0.92
C GLN A 320 -24.76 -31.95 0.86
N SER A 321 -24.10 -32.04 2.02
CA SER A 321 -22.64 -32.02 2.13
C SER A 321 -22.12 -33.02 3.16
N TRP A 322 -20.83 -33.35 3.02
CA TRP A 322 -20.12 -34.23 3.96
C TRP A 322 -18.70 -33.73 4.20
N GLN A 323 -18.18 -34.02 5.39
CA GLN A 323 -16.82 -33.69 5.78
C GLN A 323 -16.24 -34.82 6.64
N ILE A 324 -15.02 -35.23 6.35
CA ILE A 324 -14.23 -36.16 7.18
C ILE A 324 -13.08 -35.36 7.79
N THR A 325 -12.91 -35.45 9.10
CA THR A 325 -11.82 -34.81 9.85
C THR A 325 -11.04 -35.89 10.58
N ALA A 326 -9.76 -36.06 10.28
CA ALA A 326 -8.84 -36.92 11.02
C ALA A 326 -7.93 -36.05 11.90
N THR A 327 -7.85 -36.33 13.20
CA THR A 327 -7.06 -35.56 14.17
C THR A 327 -6.20 -36.48 15.04
N GLY A 328 -4.92 -36.14 15.21
CA GLY A 328 -3.99 -36.82 16.13
C GLY A 328 -3.52 -35.98 17.33
N LEU A 329 -3.99 -34.74 17.43
CA LEU A 329 -3.51 -33.73 18.40
C LEU A 329 -3.64 -34.13 19.88
N ALA A 330 -4.57 -35.03 20.23
CA ALA A 330 -4.92 -35.37 21.61
C ALA A 330 -4.71 -36.86 21.95
N GLY A 331 -3.99 -37.63 21.12
CA GLY A 331 -3.73 -39.06 21.33
C GLY A 331 -3.95 -39.89 20.06
N PRO A 332 -4.52 -41.11 20.14
CA PRO A 332 -4.73 -41.96 18.97
C PRO A 332 -5.61 -41.26 17.92
N VAL A 333 -5.34 -41.53 16.64
CA VAL A 333 -6.04 -40.88 15.52
C VAL A 333 -7.54 -41.15 15.61
N THR A 334 -8.32 -40.07 15.65
CA THR A 334 -9.79 -40.12 15.61
C THR A 334 -10.28 -39.59 14.28
N LEU A 335 -11.20 -40.31 13.66
CA LEU A 335 -11.89 -39.91 12.44
C LEU A 335 -13.29 -39.42 12.81
N LYS A 336 -13.66 -38.20 12.42
CA LYS A 336 -15.01 -37.68 12.56
C LYS A 336 -15.61 -37.42 11.20
N VAL A 337 -16.73 -38.06 10.92
CA VAL A 337 -17.52 -37.86 9.71
C VAL A 337 -18.72 -37.02 10.07
N THR A 338 -18.88 -35.87 9.44
CA THR A 338 -20.04 -35.00 9.62
C THR A 338 -20.81 -34.94 8.30
N VAL A 339 -22.12 -35.14 8.37
CA VAL A 339 -23.04 -35.03 7.24
C VAL A 339 -24.03 -33.93 7.55
N THR A 340 -24.19 -32.99 6.63
CA THR A 340 -25.11 -31.86 6.77
C THR A 340 -26.20 -31.96 5.71
N GLY A 341 -27.45 -31.89 6.15
CA GLY A 341 -28.64 -31.84 5.29
C GLY A 341 -29.46 -30.59 5.56
N SER A 342 -30.60 -30.48 4.87
CA SER A 342 -31.50 -29.33 4.99
C SER A 342 -32.14 -29.18 6.37
N THR A 343 -32.24 -30.28 7.13
CA THR A 343 -32.91 -30.34 8.44
C THR A 343 -31.95 -30.35 9.63
N GLY A 344 -30.64 -30.45 9.41
CA GLY A 344 -29.66 -30.52 10.48
C GLY A 344 -28.36 -31.22 10.09
N ALA A 345 -27.47 -31.38 11.06
CA ALA A 345 -26.20 -32.09 10.90
C ALA A 345 -26.14 -33.29 11.83
N ALA A 346 -25.56 -34.38 11.33
CA ALA A 346 -25.24 -35.55 12.11
C ALA A 346 -23.74 -35.84 12.04
N SER A 347 -23.20 -36.54 13.04
CA SER A 347 -21.79 -36.93 13.02
C SER A 347 -21.56 -38.36 13.53
N LEU A 348 -20.48 -38.95 13.05
CA LEU A 348 -20.04 -40.30 13.36
C LEU A 348 -18.55 -40.26 13.67
N ASP A 349 -18.15 -40.83 14.81
CA ASP A 349 -16.74 -40.97 15.17
C ASP A 349 -16.29 -42.40 14.90
N ALA A 350 -15.13 -42.55 14.27
CA ALA A 350 -14.46 -43.81 13.98
C ALA A 350 -12.99 -43.77 14.44
N ASP A 351 -12.42 -44.94 14.67
CA ASP A 351 -11.00 -45.09 15.04
C ASP A 351 -10.07 -45.04 13.82
N ALA A 352 -8.75 -45.10 14.05
CA ALA A 352 -7.72 -45.12 13.02
C ALA A 352 -7.86 -46.28 12.01
N THR A 353 -8.64 -47.32 12.30
CA THR A 353 -8.91 -48.44 11.39
C THR A 353 -10.22 -48.27 10.61
N GLY A 354 -10.94 -47.16 10.84
CA GLY A 354 -12.23 -46.85 10.26
C GLY A 354 -13.39 -47.57 10.95
N LYS A 355 -13.21 -48.14 12.14
CA LYS A 355 -14.31 -48.78 12.89
C LYS A 355 -15.10 -47.71 13.64
N VAL A 356 -16.42 -47.72 13.48
CA VAL A 356 -17.32 -46.77 14.14
C VAL A 356 -17.29 -46.97 15.66
N VAL A 357 -17.02 -45.91 16.40
CA VAL A 357 -16.94 -45.89 17.88
C VAL A 357 -18.16 -45.18 18.47
N ARG A 358 -18.63 -44.09 17.85
CA ARG A 358 -19.79 -43.31 18.33
C ARG A 358 -20.62 -42.75 17.17
N ARG A 359 -21.91 -42.52 17.44
CA ARG A 359 -22.87 -41.95 16.51
C ARG A 359 -23.65 -40.83 17.20
N PHE A 360 -23.80 -39.71 16.50
CA PHE A 360 -24.56 -38.54 16.93
C PHE A 360 -25.60 -38.24 15.85
N PRO A 361 -26.84 -38.73 16.01
CA PRO A 361 -27.91 -38.52 15.03
C PRO A 361 -28.33 -37.05 14.97
N ALA A 362 -28.94 -36.65 13.85
CA ALA A 362 -29.56 -35.33 13.74
C ALA A 362 -30.81 -35.25 14.64
N HIS A 363 -31.00 -34.10 15.30
CA HIS A 363 -32.15 -33.82 16.16
C HIS A 363 -33.30 -33.15 15.39
#